data_AF-N9QDH5-F1
#
_entry.id   AF-N9QDH5-F1
#
_cell.length_a   1.000
_cell.length_b   1.000
_cell.length_c   1.000
_cell.angle_alpha   90.00
_cell.angle_beta   90.00
_cell.angle_gamma   90.00
#
_symmetry.space_group_name_H-M   'P 1'
#
loop_
_entity.id
_entity.type
_entity.pdbx_description
1 polymer ?
#
loop_
_entity_poly.entity_id
_entity_poly.type
_entity_poly.pdbx_seq_one_letter_code
_entity_poly.pdbx_strand_id
1 'polypeptide(L)'
;MTNPLDVSDAAMKALDLLSASKAGANDGIVSVCSAKFGKTIRDDFPWNHLDEINLLFGIKGTFAPDPVAAYRQHANRLKLQGL
;
A
#
# COMPACT_ATOMS: atom_id res chain seq x y z
N MET A 1 -1.03 -4.93 -9.02
CA MET A 1 0.20 -5.45 -8.38
C MET A 1 0.15 -6.94 -8.42
N THR A 2 1.14 -7.58 -9.02
CA THR A 2 1.31 -9.04 -8.97
C THR A 2 2.79 -9.35 -9.21
N ASN A 3 3.50 -9.81 -8.20
CA ASN A 3 4.78 -10.48 -8.32
C ASN A 3 4.56 -11.99 -8.19
N PRO A 4 4.91 -12.84 -9.18
CA PRO A 4 4.72 -14.29 -9.09
C PRO A 4 5.46 -14.97 -7.93
N LEU A 5 6.47 -14.32 -7.34
CA LEU A 5 7.22 -14.81 -6.19
C LEU A 5 6.57 -14.40 -4.85
N ASP A 6 5.61 -13.47 -4.86
CA ASP A 6 4.80 -13.14 -3.69
C ASP A 6 3.45 -13.84 -3.77
N VAL A 7 3.30 -14.91 -2.99
CA VAL A 7 2.04 -15.66 -2.88
C VAL A 7 0.93 -14.84 -2.20
N SER A 8 1.28 -13.78 -1.47
CA SER A 8 0.31 -12.94 -0.76
C SER A 8 -0.42 -11.97 -1.69
N ASP A 9 0.17 -11.58 -2.83
CA ASP A 9 -0.49 -10.79 -3.88
C ASP A 9 -1.78 -11.47 -4.38
N ALA A 10 -1.75 -12.80 -4.52
CA ALA A 10 -2.92 -13.59 -4.91
C ALA A 10 -4.01 -13.57 -3.82
N ALA A 11 -3.61 -13.60 -2.55
CA ALA A 11 -4.54 -13.51 -1.41
C ALA A 11 -5.16 -12.11 -1.27
N MET A 12 -4.38 -11.04 -1.40
CA MET A 12 -4.88 -9.66 -1.38
C MET A 12 -5.86 -9.41 -2.53
N LYS A 13 -5.53 -9.87 -3.74
CA LYS A 13 -6.43 -9.79 -4.89
C LYS A 13 -7.71 -10.62 -4.72
N ALA A 14 -7.63 -11.79 -4.09
CA ALA A 14 -8.81 -12.58 -3.79
C ALA A 14 -9.72 -11.88 -2.77
N LEU A 15 -9.14 -11.18 -1.78
CA LEU A 15 -9.89 -10.49 -0.75
C LEU A 15 -10.59 -9.22 -1.28
N ASP A 16 -9.98 -8.47 -2.20
CA ASP A 16 -10.65 -7.42 -2.99
C ASP A 16 -11.86 -7.97 -3.76
N LEU A 17 -11.65 -9.07 -4.49
CA LEU A 17 -12.70 -9.73 -5.26
C LEU A 17 -13.86 -10.25 -4.38
N LEU A 18 -13.57 -10.65 -3.13
CA LEU A 18 -14.57 -11.07 -2.14
C LEU A 18 -15.16 -9.91 -1.32
N SER A 19 -14.57 -8.71 -1.38
CA SER A 19 -15.01 -7.55 -0.60
C SER A 19 -16.43 -7.14 -0.97
N ALA A 20 -17.33 -7.21 0.02
CA ALA A 20 -18.75 -6.92 -0.12
C ALA A 20 -19.04 -5.43 -0.36
N SER A 21 -18.13 -4.54 0.02
CA SER A 21 -18.30 -3.08 -0.09
C SER A 21 -17.98 -2.52 -1.48
N LYS A 22 -17.33 -3.30 -2.36
CA LYS A 22 -16.93 -2.92 -3.73
C LYS A 22 -16.44 -1.48 -3.87
N ALA A 23 -15.58 -1.09 -2.94
CA ALA A 23 -15.29 0.30 -2.60
C ALA A 23 -14.33 1.03 -3.56
N GLY A 24 -14.37 0.71 -4.86
CA GLY A 24 -13.48 1.27 -5.87
C GLY A 24 -12.03 0.81 -5.72
N ALA A 25 -11.09 1.71 -6.01
CA ALA A 25 -9.66 1.45 -5.83
C ALA A 25 -9.34 1.15 -4.35
N ASN A 26 -8.59 0.08 -4.12
CA ASN A 26 -8.25 -0.45 -2.81
C ASN A 26 -6.94 -1.25 -2.86
N ASP A 27 -6.38 -1.52 -1.69
CA ASP A 27 -5.11 -2.24 -1.50
C ASP A 27 -5.28 -3.78 -1.37
N GLY A 28 -6.50 -4.30 -1.52
CA GLY A 28 -6.88 -5.66 -1.17
C GLY A 28 -7.90 -5.74 -0.03
N ILE A 29 -7.79 -4.87 0.98
CA ILE A 29 -8.64 -4.91 2.19
C ILE A 29 -9.14 -3.52 2.66
N VAL A 30 -8.41 -2.44 2.40
CA VAL A 30 -8.78 -1.05 2.69
C VAL A 30 -8.95 -0.27 1.38
N SER A 31 -10.05 0.46 1.25
CA SER A 31 -10.28 1.33 0.10
C SER A 31 -9.58 2.67 0.24
N VAL A 32 -9.23 3.28 -0.90
CA VAL A 32 -8.67 4.63 -0.97
C VAL A 32 -9.55 5.65 -0.25
N CYS A 33 -10.88 5.49 -0.28
CA CYS A 33 -11.80 6.35 0.46
C CYS A 33 -11.73 6.14 1.98
N SER A 34 -11.54 4.89 2.44
CA SER A 34 -11.43 4.55 3.86
C SER A 34 -10.08 4.87 4.48
N ALA A 35 -9.01 4.91 3.69
CA ALA A 35 -7.64 5.19 4.15
C ALA A 35 -7.37 6.70 4.44
N LYS A 36 -8.28 7.60 4.08
CA LYS A 36 -8.07 9.06 4.19
C LYS A 36 -8.18 9.53 5.64
N PHE A 37 -7.03 9.84 6.22
CA PHE A 37 -6.93 10.45 7.54
C PHE A 37 -5.99 11.67 7.52
N GLY A 38 -6.44 12.79 8.09
CA GLY A 38 -5.68 14.03 8.16
C GLY A 38 -5.21 14.52 6.78
N LYS A 39 -3.89 14.79 6.64
CA LYS A 39 -3.28 15.19 5.37
C LYS A 39 -2.81 13.96 4.60
N THR A 40 -3.62 13.52 3.63
CA THR A 40 -3.22 12.52 2.63
C THR A 40 -1.93 12.98 1.93
N ILE A 41 -0.87 12.17 2.02
CA ILE A 41 0.41 12.46 1.35
C ILE A 41 0.37 11.97 -0.10
N ARG A 42 -0.15 10.76 -0.28
CA ARG A 42 -0.38 10.09 -1.56
C ARG A 42 -1.31 8.89 -1.29
N ASP A 43 -2.23 8.61 -2.21
CA ASP A 43 -3.23 7.52 -2.13
C ASP A 43 -3.35 6.71 -3.44
N ASP A 44 -2.48 6.98 -4.42
CA ASP A 44 -2.35 6.27 -5.71
C ASP A 44 -1.03 5.48 -5.83
N PHE A 45 -0.38 5.17 -4.70
CA PHE A 45 0.67 4.15 -4.73
C PHE A 45 0.04 2.84 -5.23
N PRO A 46 0.66 2.14 -6.20
CA PRO A 46 -0.02 1.02 -6.85
C PRO A 46 -0.20 -0.20 -5.92
N TRP A 47 0.46 -0.18 -4.76
CA TRP A 47 0.57 -1.19 -3.70
C TRP A 47 -0.69 -1.96 -3.35
N ASN A 48 -0.49 -3.21 -2.92
CA ASN A 48 -1.43 -3.92 -2.05
C ASN A 48 -1.09 -3.70 -0.57
N HIS A 49 -1.96 -4.13 0.34
CA HIS A 49 -1.87 -3.88 1.78
C HIS A 49 -0.57 -4.39 2.43
N LEU A 50 0.06 -5.39 1.85
CA LEU A 50 1.29 -6.00 2.36
C LEU A 50 2.54 -5.35 1.76
N ASP A 51 2.47 -4.89 0.50
CA ASP A 51 3.50 -4.03 -0.10
C ASP A 51 3.76 -2.79 0.79
N GLU A 52 2.73 -2.20 1.39
CA GLU A 52 2.83 -0.99 2.23
C GLU A 52 3.83 -1.18 3.39
N ILE A 53 3.85 -2.36 4.00
CA ILE A 53 4.76 -2.73 5.10
C ILE A 53 6.00 -3.51 4.61
N ASN A 54 6.25 -3.52 3.30
CA ASN A 54 7.36 -4.23 2.66
C ASN A 54 7.32 -5.76 2.85
N LEU A 55 6.11 -6.34 2.92
CA LEU A 55 5.84 -7.78 2.97
C LEU A 55 5.36 -8.24 1.58
N LEU A 56 5.75 -9.42 1.07
CA LEU A 56 6.53 -10.49 1.69
C LEU A 56 8.03 -10.41 1.37
N PHE A 57 8.89 -10.38 2.39
CA PHE A 57 10.36 -10.26 2.26
C PHE A 57 10.85 -9.11 1.38
N GLY A 58 10.08 -8.03 1.26
CA GLY A 58 10.36 -6.89 0.37
C GLY A 58 10.11 -7.15 -1.11
N ILE A 59 9.57 -8.32 -1.48
CA ILE A 59 9.01 -8.57 -2.80
C ILE A 59 7.81 -7.62 -2.99
N LYS A 60 7.64 -7.15 -4.22
CA LYS A 60 6.57 -6.23 -4.67
C LYS A 60 6.47 -6.25 -6.18
N GLY A 61 5.45 -5.61 -6.75
CA GLY A 61 5.34 -5.42 -8.20
C GLY A 61 6.54 -4.68 -8.82
N THR A 62 6.94 -5.04 -10.05
CA THR A 62 8.19 -4.55 -10.70
C THR A 62 8.34 -3.02 -10.79
N PHE A 63 7.22 -2.30 -10.91
CA PHE A 63 7.18 -0.83 -10.99
C PHE A 63 6.61 -0.18 -9.72
N ALA A 64 6.51 -0.94 -8.63
CA ALA A 64 6.08 -0.44 -7.34
C ALA A 64 7.18 0.44 -6.72
N PRO A 65 6.85 1.66 -6.27
CA PRO A 65 7.77 2.45 -5.46
C PRO A 65 8.19 1.70 -4.19
N ASP A 66 9.38 2.01 -3.68
CA ASP A 66 9.89 1.41 -2.45
C ASP A 66 9.17 1.98 -1.21
N PRO A 67 8.44 1.14 -0.43
CA PRO A 67 7.78 1.57 0.80
C PRO A 67 8.79 2.03 1.86
N VAL A 68 10.01 1.46 1.91
CA VAL A 68 11.05 1.86 2.87
C VAL A 68 11.49 3.30 2.59
N ALA A 69 11.65 3.66 1.32
CA ALA A 69 11.89 5.04 0.91
C ALA A 69 10.72 5.98 1.28
N ALA A 70 9.46 5.53 1.22
CA ALA A 70 8.30 6.34 1.60
C ALA A 70 8.28 6.62 3.11
N TYR A 71 8.50 5.63 3.97
CA TYR A 71 8.66 5.83 5.42
C TYR A 71 9.83 6.78 5.74
N ARG A 72 10.99 6.60 5.09
CA ARG A 72 12.14 7.49 5.24
C ARG A 72 11.82 8.94 4.84
N GLN A 73 11.09 9.15 3.75
CA GLN A 73 10.63 10.48 3.34
C GLN A 73 9.60 11.08 4.32
N HIS A 74 8.72 10.26 4.89
CA HIS A 74 7.77 10.70 5.91
C HIS A 74 8.47 11.10 7.21
N ALA A 75 9.42 10.31 7.70
CA ALA A 75 10.24 10.67 8.86
C ALA A 75 11.00 11.99 8.66
N ASN A 76 11.56 12.22 7.47
CA ASN A 76 12.18 13.51 7.14
C ASN A 76 11.15 14.67 7.08
N ARG A 77 9.91 14.40 6.68
CA ARG A 77 8.83 15.40 6.69
C ARG A 77 8.45 15.82 8.11
N LEU A 78 8.36 14.86 9.04
CA LEU A 78 8.14 15.13 10.47
C LEU A 78 9.30 15.92 11.08
N LYS A 79 10.54 15.51 10.82
CA LYS A 79 11.74 16.24 11.25
C LYS A 79 11.75 17.70 10.80
N LEU A 80 11.35 17.98 9.55
CA LEU A 80 11.24 19.33 9.02
C LEU A 80 10.08 20.16 9.62
N GLN A 81 9.17 19.52 10.35
CA GLN A 81 8.11 20.15 11.14
C GLN A 81 8.49 20.30 12.62
N GLY A 82 9.67 19.82 13.04
CA GLY A 82 10.10 19.83 14.44
C GLY A 82 9.50 18.69 15.28
N LEU A 83 9.10 17.59 14.63
CA LEU A 83 8.55 16.37 15.23
C LEU A 83 9.54 15.20 15.11
#